data_AF-A0A2E9X097-F1
#
_entry.id   AF-A0A2E9X097-F1
#
_cell.length_a   1.000
_cell.length_b   1.000
_cell.length_c   1.000
_cell.angle_alpha   90.00
_cell.angle_beta   90.00
_cell.angle_gamma   90.00
#
_symmetry.space_group_name_H-M   'P 1'
#
loop_
_entity.id
_entity.type
_entity.pdbx_description
1 polymer ?
#
loop_
_entity_poly.entity_id
_entity_poly.type
_entity_poly.pdbx_seq_one_letter_code
_entity_poly.pdbx_strand_id
1 'polypeptide(L)'
;MVRMATLVFGLALVTPGGSLNGQQSLEMRGSANIEVVAHLPLGPSVTDIEIEQDLARPYAYVARKNGGLDVIDLHDPENPTVLHRWRIDDADLHVGSAGTDIKTFQWADRNYVVHAVQFRRAGPDSDMGAVIFDVTGLPDASTFREVARLQGPQEQGGFHNVFAYKHSNGRALLFATRVASHANVYDLGYLVEGRPDALVAQIPLPPSVAVPGESAYHDFYIGYHADTGQDRFYGGGTG
;
A
#
# COMPACT_ATOMS: atom_id res chain seq x y z
N MET A 1 24.05 -3.41 74.79
CA MET A 1 23.15 -2.84 73.77
C MET A 1 23.99 -2.19 72.68
N VAL A 2 24.24 -2.87 71.56
CA VAL A 2 24.36 -2.26 70.22
C VAL A 2 23.94 -3.35 69.22
N ARG A 3 23.05 -2.97 68.30
CA ARG A 3 22.26 -3.86 67.43
C ARG A 3 23.08 -4.41 66.28
N MET A 4 22.87 -5.70 66.00
CA MET A 4 23.29 -6.41 64.80
C MET A 4 22.55 -5.83 63.59
N ALA A 5 23.28 -5.29 62.61
CA ALA A 5 22.71 -4.84 61.35
C ALA A 5 22.68 -6.02 60.37
N THR A 6 21.50 -6.60 60.18
CA THR A 6 21.26 -7.62 59.15
C THR A 6 21.16 -6.92 57.80
N LEU A 7 22.15 -7.14 56.92
CA LEU A 7 22.10 -6.71 55.54
C LEU A 7 21.23 -7.70 54.75
N VAL A 8 19.99 -7.29 54.42
CA VAL A 8 19.12 -8.08 53.54
C VAL A 8 19.49 -7.75 52.09
N PHE A 9 20.12 -8.69 51.40
CA PHE A 9 20.28 -8.65 49.95
C PHE A 9 18.91 -9.00 49.32
N GLY A 10 18.15 -7.98 48.93
CA GLY A 10 16.95 -8.16 48.12
C GLY A 10 17.35 -8.55 46.71
N LEU A 11 17.20 -9.84 46.36
CA LEU A 11 17.31 -10.30 44.99
C LEU A 11 16.09 -9.78 44.22
N ALA A 12 16.25 -8.70 43.47
CA ALA A 12 15.24 -8.23 42.54
C ALA A 12 15.17 -9.25 41.37
N LEU A 13 14.16 -10.12 41.42
CA LEU A 13 13.74 -10.91 40.26
C LEU A 13 13.22 -9.93 39.20
N VAL A 14 14.07 -9.61 38.23
CA VAL A 14 13.63 -9.00 36.98
C VAL A 14 12.81 -10.05 36.27
N THR A 15 11.48 -9.94 36.36
CA THR A 15 10.60 -10.67 35.46
C THR A 15 10.86 -10.17 34.04
N PRO A 16 11.09 -11.03 33.04
CA PRO A 16 11.07 -10.61 31.66
C PRO A 16 9.61 -10.32 31.29
N GLY A 17 9.13 -9.15 31.69
CA GLY A 17 7.86 -8.57 31.31
C GLY A 17 7.99 -7.92 29.95
N GLY A 18 8.05 -8.75 28.92
CA GLY A 18 8.02 -8.35 27.53
C GLY A 18 7.59 -9.55 26.71
N SER A 19 6.28 -9.77 26.59
CA SER A 19 5.75 -10.71 25.62
C SER A 19 6.23 -10.26 24.25
N LEU A 20 7.20 -10.98 23.68
CA LEU A 20 7.51 -10.98 22.26
C LEU A 20 6.25 -11.48 21.55
N ASN A 21 5.30 -10.58 21.31
CA ASN A 21 4.10 -10.90 20.56
C ASN A 21 4.54 -11.23 19.13
N GLY A 22 4.55 -12.53 18.82
CA GLY A 22 4.27 -13.02 17.47
C GLY A 22 5.45 -13.23 16.52
N GLN A 23 6.66 -13.51 16.99
CA GLN A 23 7.58 -14.25 16.11
C GLN A 23 7.11 -15.70 16.10
N GLN A 24 6.21 -16.04 15.16
CA GLN A 24 5.72 -17.40 14.96
C GLN A 24 6.90 -18.38 15.01
N SER A 25 6.79 -19.45 15.80
CA SER A 25 7.79 -20.51 15.87
C SER A 25 8.16 -21.01 14.47
N LEU A 26 9.41 -21.47 14.31
CA LEU A 26 9.98 -22.10 13.12
C LEU A 26 9.31 -23.46 12.82
N GLU A 27 7.98 -23.50 12.69
CA GLU A 27 7.34 -24.55 11.91
C GLU A 27 7.90 -24.48 10.49
N MET A 28 8.00 -25.62 9.80
CA MET A 28 8.52 -25.70 8.44
C MET A 28 7.71 -24.74 7.54
N ARG A 29 8.26 -23.55 7.29
CA ARG A 29 7.58 -22.50 6.53
C ARG A 29 7.87 -22.74 5.06
N GLY A 30 6.82 -22.95 4.28
CA GLY A 30 6.91 -23.29 2.87
C GLY A 30 6.18 -24.60 2.55
N SER A 31 6.04 -24.87 1.27
CA SER A 31 5.71 -26.17 0.70
C SER A 31 6.99 -26.76 0.09
N ALA A 32 6.93 -27.98 -0.44
CA ALA A 32 8.09 -28.58 -1.13
C ALA A 32 8.65 -27.74 -2.30
N ASN A 33 7.91 -26.71 -2.75
CA ASN A 33 8.28 -25.78 -3.82
C ASN A 33 8.35 -24.31 -3.37
N ILE A 34 8.31 -24.01 -2.07
CA ILE A 34 8.46 -22.64 -1.54
C ILE A 34 9.55 -22.67 -0.47
N GLU A 35 10.57 -21.85 -0.67
CA GLU A 35 11.66 -21.61 0.28
C GLU A 35 11.48 -20.23 0.92
N VAL A 36 11.57 -20.17 2.25
CA VAL A 36 11.63 -18.90 2.98
C VAL A 36 13.08 -18.47 3.05
N VAL A 37 13.43 -17.42 2.29
CA VAL A 37 14.80 -16.92 2.16
C VAL A 37 15.18 -15.88 3.22
N ALA A 38 14.22 -15.09 3.73
CA ALA A 38 14.49 -14.06 4.74
C ALA A 38 13.24 -13.66 5.55
N HIS A 39 13.49 -13.02 6.71
CA HIS A 39 12.50 -12.26 7.48
C HIS A 39 13.00 -10.84 7.70
N LEU A 40 12.28 -9.85 7.17
CA LEU A 40 12.53 -8.44 7.44
C LEU A 40 11.52 -7.91 8.47
N PRO A 41 11.91 -7.66 9.74
CA PRO A 41 10.98 -7.17 10.75
C PRO A 41 10.62 -5.69 10.50
N LEU A 42 9.40 -5.42 10.05
CA LEU A 42 8.87 -4.05 9.83
C LEU A 42 8.08 -3.49 11.03
N GLY A 43 7.90 -4.31 12.06
CA GLY A 43 7.00 -4.01 13.18
C GLY A 43 5.53 -4.26 12.84
N PRO A 44 4.60 -3.85 13.71
CA PRO A 44 3.18 -4.11 13.50
C PRO A 44 2.60 -3.25 12.37
N SER A 45 1.34 -3.54 12.01
CA SER A 45 0.48 -2.65 11.23
C SER A 45 0.92 -2.43 9.78
N VAL A 46 1.55 -3.42 9.15
CA VAL A 46 1.63 -3.51 7.68
C VAL A 46 0.28 -3.99 7.12
N THR A 47 -0.05 -3.62 5.89
CA THR A 47 -1.35 -3.92 5.27
C THR A 47 -1.22 -4.63 3.93
N ASP A 48 -0.47 -4.05 3.00
CA ASP A 48 -0.30 -4.58 1.65
C ASP A 48 1.15 -4.44 1.17
N ILE A 49 1.50 -5.18 0.12
CA ILE A 49 2.82 -5.20 -0.49
C ILE A 49 2.72 -5.24 -2.02
N GLU A 50 3.55 -4.46 -2.68
CA GLU A 50 3.75 -4.48 -4.13
C GLU A 50 5.24 -4.69 -4.42
N ILE A 51 5.57 -5.52 -5.40
CA ILE A 51 6.95 -5.80 -5.81
C ILE A 51 7.11 -5.42 -7.28
N GLU A 52 8.15 -4.66 -7.59
CA GLU A 52 8.47 -4.33 -8.99
C GLU A 52 8.68 -5.61 -9.82
N GLN A 53 8.15 -5.60 -11.04
CA GLN A 53 8.27 -6.73 -11.98
C GLN A 53 9.51 -6.62 -12.87
N ASP A 54 10.30 -5.56 -12.74
CA ASP A 54 11.60 -5.41 -13.40
C ASP A 54 12.70 -6.04 -12.54
N LEU A 55 13.31 -7.11 -13.05
CA LEU A 55 14.38 -7.83 -12.36
C LEU A 55 15.64 -6.98 -12.11
N ALA A 56 15.83 -5.89 -12.86
CA ALA A 56 16.93 -4.94 -12.61
C ALA A 56 16.62 -3.97 -11.47
N ARG A 57 15.38 -3.96 -10.96
CA ARG A 57 14.90 -3.09 -9.90
C ARG A 57 14.08 -3.88 -8.87
N PRO A 58 14.66 -4.88 -8.20
CA PRO A 58 13.96 -5.72 -7.23
C PRO A 58 13.66 -4.93 -5.94
N TYR A 59 12.68 -4.04 -6.00
CA TYR A 59 12.20 -3.27 -4.86
C TYR A 59 10.80 -3.72 -4.47
N ALA A 60 10.53 -3.69 -3.18
CA ALA A 60 9.19 -3.88 -2.64
C ALA A 60 8.73 -2.63 -1.89
N TYR A 61 7.43 -2.41 -1.93
CA TYR A 61 6.74 -1.28 -1.31
C TYR A 61 5.70 -1.86 -0.36
N VAL A 62 5.76 -1.48 0.91
CA VAL A 62 4.89 -2.03 1.96
C VAL A 62 4.06 -0.93 2.60
N ALA A 63 2.74 -1.06 2.48
CA ALA A 63 1.78 -0.13 3.04
C ALA A 63 1.59 -0.39 4.53
N ARG A 64 1.20 0.66 5.25
CA ARG A 64 0.95 0.60 6.69
C ARG A 64 -0.41 1.17 7.03
N LYS A 65 -1.06 0.60 8.06
CA LYS A 65 -2.38 1.01 8.57
C LYS A 65 -2.50 2.49 8.94
N ASN A 66 -1.39 3.15 9.24
CA ASN A 66 -1.37 4.57 9.57
C ASN A 66 -1.12 5.47 8.34
N GLY A 67 -1.23 4.91 7.13
CA GLY A 67 -0.98 5.64 5.88
C GLY A 67 0.49 5.67 5.48
N GLY A 68 1.44 5.14 6.26
CA GLY A 68 2.85 5.11 5.88
C GLY A 68 3.19 4.13 4.76
N LEU A 69 4.39 4.29 4.20
CA LEU A 69 4.99 3.43 3.18
C LEU A 69 6.44 3.08 3.56
N ASP A 70 6.82 1.81 3.47
CA ASP A 70 8.20 1.35 3.61
C ASP A 70 8.72 0.86 2.25
N VAL A 71 9.92 1.30 1.85
CA VAL A 71 10.60 0.88 0.62
C VAL A 71 11.71 -0.10 0.98
N ILE A 72 11.72 -1.27 0.34
CA ILE A 72 12.59 -2.39 0.65
C ILE A 72 13.45 -2.72 -0.56
N ASP A 73 14.74 -2.89 -0.32
CA ASP A 73 15.69 -3.48 -1.27
C ASP A 73 15.63 -5.00 -1.21
N LEU A 74 15.44 -5.64 -2.37
CA LEU A 74 15.47 -7.10 -2.56
C LEU A 74 16.57 -7.55 -3.54
N HIS A 75 17.60 -6.73 -3.82
CA HIS A 75 18.73 -7.15 -4.67
C HIS A 75 19.45 -8.40 -4.14
N ASP A 76 19.56 -8.50 -2.82
CA ASP A 76 19.93 -9.73 -2.13
C ASP A 76 18.71 -10.24 -1.34
N PRO A 77 17.99 -11.26 -1.85
CA PRO A 77 16.77 -11.74 -1.21
C PRO A 77 17.02 -12.46 0.12
N GLU A 78 18.25 -12.90 0.41
CA GLU A 78 18.63 -13.46 1.72
C GLU A 78 18.91 -12.35 2.75
N ASN A 79 19.23 -11.14 2.28
CA ASN A 79 19.56 -9.97 3.12
C ASN A 79 18.77 -8.71 2.73
N PRO A 80 17.42 -8.74 2.75
CA PRO A 80 16.60 -7.59 2.39
C PRO A 80 16.78 -6.44 3.40
N THR A 81 16.74 -5.19 2.93
CA THR A 81 16.91 -4.01 3.79
C THR A 81 15.85 -2.94 3.53
N VAL A 82 15.49 -2.16 4.55
CA VAL A 82 14.61 -1.00 4.37
C VAL A 82 15.44 0.19 3.89
N LEU A 83 15.21 0.65 2.66
CA LEU A 83 15.87 1.82 2.06
C LEU A 83 15.27 3.13 2.53
N HIS A 84 13.94 3.18 2.63
CA HIS A 84 13.22 4.41 2.94
C HIS A 84 11.95 4.13 3.72
N ARG A 85 11.55 5.11 4.54
CA ARG A 85 10.31 5.08 5.31
C ARG A 85 9.62 6.42 5.15
N TRP A 86 8.56 6.44 4.36
CA TRP A 86 7.71 7.61 4.23
C TRP A 86 6.56 7.53 5.23
N ARG A 87 6.24 8.64 5.87
CA ARG A 87 5.15 8.75 6.83
C ARG A 87 4.29 9.91 6.41
N ILE A 88 2.99 9.69 6.40
CA ILE A 88 2.03 10.77 6.22
C ILE A 88 2.16 11.75 7.39
N ASP A 89 2.01 13.03 7.09
CA ASP A 89 1.95 14.08 8.11
C ASP A 89 0.77 13.85 9.06
N ASP A 90 0.87 14.31 10.30
CA ASP A 90 -0.22 14.24 11.29
C ASP A 90 -0.88 12.84 11.41
N ALA A 91 -0.09 11.77 11.28
CA ALA A 91 -0.59 10.39 11.27
C ALA A 91 -1.49 10.06 12.48
N ASP A 92 -1.24 10.66 13.64
CA ASP A 92 -2.03 10.47 14.86
C ASP A 92 -3.40 11.17 14.84
N LEU A 93 -3.61 12.15 13.95
CA LEU A 93 -4.88 12.86 13.76
C LEU A 93 -5.79 12.19 12.74
N HIS A 94 -5.24 11.30 11.91
CA HIS A 94 -5.99 10.55 10.93
C HIS A 94 -6.92 9.53 11.63
N VAL A 95 -8.14 9.39 11.10
CA VAL A 95 -9.15 8.49 11.66
C VAL A 95 -9.37 7.32 10.73
N GLY A 96 -9.08 6.09 11.19
CA GLY A 96 -9.29 4.86 10.42
C GLY A 96 -8.02 4.06 10.19
N SER A 97 -8.09 3.12 9.24
CA SER A 97 -6.92 2.38 8.73
C SER A 97 -6.66 2.87 7.31
N ALA A 98 -5.51 3.47 7.09
CA ALA A 98 -5.03 3.90 5.78
C ALA A 98 -3.95 2.98 5.24
N GLY A 99 -3.51 3.19 3.99
CA GLY A 99 -2.64 2.25 3.28
C GLY A 99 -3.41 0.97 2.96
N THR A 100 -4.27 1.04 1.95
CA THR A 100 -5.17 -0.06 1.58
C THR A 100 -4.62 -0.92 0.46
N ASP A 101 -3.87 -0.31 -0.46
CA ASP A 101 -3.38 -0.98 -1.65
C ASP A 101 -2.17 -0.23 -2.23
N ILE A 102 -1.26 -0.93 -2.91
CA ILE A 102 -0.11 -0.35 -3.61
C ILE A 102 -0.04 -0.90 -5.02
N LYS A 103 0.28 -0.02 -5.98
CA LYS A 103 0.57 -0.42 -7.35
C LYS A 103 1.78 0.31 -7.91
N THR A 104 2.59 -0.39 -8.70
CA THR A 104 3.66 0.21 -9.49
C THR A 104 3.14 0.65 -10.86
N PHE A 105 3.72 1.71 -11.43
CA PHE A 105 3.49 2.06 -12.83
C PHE A 105 4.69 2.79 -13.43
N GLN A 106 4.76 2.78 -14.76
CA GLN A 106 5.77 3.51 -15.52
C GLN A 106 5.14 4.60 -16.37
N TRP A 107 5.79 5.76 -16.43
CA TRP A 107 5.38 6.87 -17.30
C TRP A 107 6.60 7.68 -17.73
N ALA A 108 6.74 7.93 -19.04
CA ALA A 108 7.83 8.72 -19.62
C ALA A 108 9.23 8.30 -19.11
N ASP A 109 9.55 7.00 -19.21
CA ASP A 109 10.82 6.39 -18.77
C ASP A 109 11.14 6.52 -17.26
N ARG A 110 10.13 6.80 -16.45
CA ARG A 110 10.22 6.90 -14.99
C ARG A 110 9.36 5.86 -14.30
N ASN A 111 9.77 5.49 -13.10
CA ASN A 111 9.11 4.49 -12.26
C ASN A 111 8.43 5.20 -11.09
N TYR A 112 7.18 4.82 -10.85
CA TYR A 112 6.34 5.42 -9.83
C TYR A 112 5.60 4.36 -9.02
N VAL A 113 5.17 4.77 -7.83
CA VAL A 113 4.31 3.99 -6.95
C VAL A 113 3.06 4.80 -6.63
N VAL A 114 1.90 4.17 -6.77
CA VAL A 114 0.63 4.64 -6.22
C VAL A 114 0.42 3.95 -4.88
N HIS A 115 0.32 4.73 -3.82
CA HIS A 115 -0.06 4.27 -2.49
C HIS A 115 -1.49 4.70 -2.21
N ALA A 116 -2.43 3.77 -2.31
CA ALA A 116 -3.83 4.02 -2.04
C ALA A 116 -4.08 4.13 -0.53
N VAL A 117 -4.92 5.08 -0.16
CA VAL A 117 -5.27 5.34 1.24
C VAL A 117 -6.78 5.43 1.39
N GLN A 118 -7.25 5.04 2.56
CA GLN A 118 -8.65 5.12 2.92
C GLN A 118 -8.83 5.65 4.34
N PHE A 119 -8.97 6.96 4.46
CA PHE A 119 -9.33 7.57 5.73
C PHE A 119 -10.85 7.56 5.90
N ARG A 120 -11.33 7.45 7.14
CA ARG A 120 -12.76 7.65 7.42
C ARG A 120 -13.13 9.10 7.07
N ARG A 121 -14.43 9.40 7.00
CA ARG A 121 -14.97 10.72 6.62
C ARG A 121 -14.78 11.83 7.69
N ALA A 122 -13.67 11.80 8.43
CA ALA A 122 -13.31 12.78 9.45
C ALA A 122 -11.79 12.83 9.64
N GLY A 123 -11.27 14.00 10.02
CA GLY A 123 -9.84 14.24 10.21
C GLY A 123 -9.13 14.75 8.96
N PRO A 124 -7.81 14.96 9.03
CA PRO A 124 -6.98 15.31 7.87
C PRO A 124 -7.11 14.26 6.76
N ASP A 125 -6.97 14.72 5.52
CA ASP A 125 -6.95 13.89 4.31
C ASP A 125 -8.11 12.89 4.16
N SER A 126 -9.27 13.17 4.79
CA SER A 126 -10.48 12.33 4.66
C SER A 126 -11.02 12.22 3.23
N ASP A 127 -10.52 13.08 2.35
CA ASP A 127 -10.80 13.15 0.92
C ASP A 127 -9.60 12.78 0.04
N MET A 128 -8.56 12.17 0.59
CA MET A 128 -7.44 11.63 -0.17
C MET A 128 -7.69 10.16 -0.52
N GLY A 129 -7.47 9.83 -1.80
CA GLY A 129 -7.56 8.46 -2.32
C GLY A 129 -6.20 7.81 -2.53
N ALA A 130 -5.17 8.58 -2.91
CA ALA A 130 -3.84 8.05 -3.11
C ALA A 130 -2.74 9.11 -3.04
N VAL A 131 -1.52 8.66 -2.75
CA VAL A 131 -0.27 9.43 -2.85
C VAL A 131 0.61 8.79 -3.93
N ILE A 132 1.24 9.61 -4.77
CA ILE A 132 2.13 9.15 -5.84
C ILE A 132 3.57 9.48 -5.50
N PHE A 133 4.43 8.48 -5.60
CA PHE A 133 5.86 8.61 -5.38
C PHE A 133 6.65 8.37 -6.66
N ASP A 134 7.61 9.24 -6.94
CA ASP A 134 8.68 8.94 -7.88
C ASP A 134 9.77 8.13 -7.18
N VAL A 135 10.02 6.94 -7.73
CA VAL A 135 10.97 5.95 -7.22
C VAL A 135 12.08 5.64 -8.22
N THR A 136 12.18 6.45 -9.29
CA THR A 136 13.09 6.20 -10.41
C THR A 136 14.54 6.08 -9.97
N GLY A 137 14.99 6.95 -9.06
CA GLY A 137 16.40 7.02 -8.63
C GLY A 137 16.81 6.02 -7.55
N LEU A 138 15.95 5.08 -7.15
CA LEU A 138 16.35 3.99 -6.26
C LEU A 138 17.56 3.21 -6.87
N PRO A 139 18.53 2.78 -6.04
CA PRO A 139 18.46 2.67 -4.57
C PRO A 139 18.83 3.94 -3.80
N ASP A 140 19.16 5.05 -4.46
CA ASP A 140 19.41 6.32 -3.77
C ASP A 140 18.10 6.88 -3.20
N ALA A 141 17.83 6.55 -1.92
CA ALA A 141 16.64 7.00 -1.20
C ALA A 141 16.54 8.52 -1.09
N SER A 142 17.63 9.26 -1.30
CA SER A 142 17.59 10.73 -1.34
C SER A 142 16.88 11.26 -2.58
N THR A 143 16.58 10.42 -3.57
CA THR A 143 15.81 10.75 -4.78
C THR A 143 14.32 10.42 -4.67
N PHE A 144 13.89 9.68 -3.63
CA PHE A 144 12.49 9.36 -3.39
C PHE A 144 11.68 10.64 -3.16
N ARG A 145 10.62 10.87 -3.94
CA ARG A 145 9.80 12.07 -3.83
C ARG A 145 8.32 11.73 -3.89
N GLU A 146 7.55 12.31 -2.98
CA GLU A 146 6.13 12.51 -3.22
C GLU A 146 5.97 13.53 -4.35
N VAL A 147 5.23 13.18 -5.40
CA VAL A 147 5.07 14.02 -6.60
C VAL A 147 3.63 14.43 -6.85
N ALA A 148 2.65 13.73 -6.29
CA ALA A 148 1.24 14.09 -6.39
C ALA A 148 0.40 13.44 -5.28
N ARG A 149 -0.77 14.04 -5.01
CA ARG A 149 -1.86 13.45 -4.24
C ARG A 149 -3.15 13.47 -5.06
N LEU A 150 -3.88 12.36 -5.08
CA LEU A 150 -5.27 12.33 -5.55
C LEU A 150 -6.17 12.66 -4.36
N GLN A 151 -6.63 13.90 -4.30
CA GLN A 151 -7.39 14.42 -3.18
C GLN A 151 -8.48 15.38 -3.64
N GLY A 152 -9.70 15.16 -3.16
CA GLY A 152 -10.85 15.99 -3.50
C GLY A 152 -12.20 15.27 -3.35
N PRO A 153 -13.29 15.91 -3.80
CA PRO A 153 -14.64 15.39 -3.61
C PRO A 153 -14.89 14.01 -4.24
N GLN A 154 -14.14 13.66 -5.30
CA GLN A 154 -14.25 12.37 -5.99
C GLN A 154 -13.48 11.26 -5.25
N GLU A 155 -12.66 11.64 -4.30
CA GLU A 155 -11.80 10.78 -3.49
C GLU A 155 -12.25 10.76 -2.03
N GLN A 156 -13.37 11.42 -1.70
CA GLN A 156 -13.97 11.38 -0.37
C GLN A 156 -14.13 9.95 0.18
N GLY A 157 -13.48 9.71 1.32
CA GLY A 157 -13.47 8.41 2.00
C GLY A 157 -12.43 7.44 1.43
N GLY A 158 -11.58 7.90 0.51
CA GLY A 158 -10.44 7.21 -0.09
C GLY A 158 -10.76 6.00 -0.96
N PHE A 159 -9.71 5.26 -1.32
CA PHE A 159 -9.79 4.08 -2.19
C PHE A 159 -9.45 2.83 -1.39
N HIS A 160 -10.28 1.79 -1.46
CA HIS A 160 -10.01 0.53 -0.76
C HIS A 160 -9.18 -0.43 -1.59
N ASN A 161 -9.29 -0.35 -2.91
CA ASN A 161 -8.57 -1.19 -3.86
C ASN A 161 -8.31 -0.35 -5.12
N VAL A 162 -7.12 -0.51 -5.69
CA VAL A 162 -6.75 0.13 -6.93
C VAL A 162 -6.06 -0.86 -7.87
N PHE A 163 -6.29 -0.69 -9.18
CA PHE A 163 -5.59 -1.45 -10.20
C PHE A 163 -4.90 -0.50 -11.17
N ALA A 164 -3.57 -0.54 -11.22
CA ALA A 164 -2.80 0.20 -12.22
C ALA A 164 -2.66 -0.64 -13.49
N TYR A 165 -2.86 -0.01 -14.65
CA TYR A 165 -2.86 -0.70 -15.93
C TYR A 165 -2.26 0.17 -17.04
N LYS A 166 -1.35 -0.41 -17.82
CA LYS A 166 -0.88 0.19 -19.07
C LYS A 166 -1.85 -0.14 -20.18
N HIS A 167 -2.69 0.83 -20.53
CA HIS A 167 -3.72 0.68 -21.55
C HIS A 167 -3.10 0.52 -22.95
N SER A 168 -3.83 -0.15 -23.86
CA SER A 168 -3.38 -0.38 -25.25
C SER A 168 -3.04 0.89 -26.04
N ASN A 169 -3.53 2.06 -25.59
CA ASN A 169 -3.20 3.38 -26.13
C ASN A 169 -1.89 3.97 -25.57
N GLY A 170 -1.17 3.21 -24.74
CA GLY A 170 0.09 3.60 -24.10
C GLY A 170 -0.04 4.40 -22.81
N ARG A 171 -1.25 4.78 -22.37
CA ARG A 171 -1.46 5.54 -21.13
C ARG A 171 -1.37 4.61 -19.91
N ALA A 172 -0.86 5.15 -18.80
CA ALA A 172 -0.95 4.50 -17.49
C ALA A 172 -2.23 4.97 -16.79
N LEU A 173 -3.15 4.03 -16.52
CA LEU A 173 -4.43 4.29 -15.90
C LEU A 173 -4.52 3.65 -14.51
N LEU A 174 -5.23 4.30 -13.59
CA LEU A 174 -5.56 3.80 -12.26
C LEU A 174 -7.07 3.63 -12.14
N PHE A 175 -7.52 2.40 -11.89
CA PHE A 175 -8.91 2.09 -11.62
C PHE A 175 -9.08 1.99 -10.12
N ALA A 176 -9.91 2.85 -9.54
CA ALA A 176 -10.02 2.97 -8.09
C ALA A 176 -11.46 2.71 -7.62
N THR A 177 -11.58 1.91 -6.55
CA THR A 177 -12.85 1.74 -5.86
C THR A 177 -13.24 3.01 -5.12
N ARG A 178 -14.56 3.26 -5.03
CA ARG A 178 -15.10 4.26 -4.10
C ARG A 178 -16.47 3.80 -3.61
N VAL A 179 -16.95 4.44 -2.54
CA VAL A 179 -18.35 4.32 -2.10
C VAL A 179 -19.28 5.08 -3.07
N ALA A 180 -19.48 4.53 -4.27
CA ALA A 180 -20.39 5.00 -5.30
C ALA A 180 -20.75 3.88 -6.27
N SER A 181 -21.78 4.08 -7.11
CA SER A 181 -22.23 3.16 -8.15
C SER A 181 -21.29 3.05 -9.37
N HIS A 182 -20.04 3.48 -9.24
CA HIS A 182 -19.04 3.45 -10.30
C HIS A 182 -17.63 3.36 -9.72
N ALA A 183 -16.70 2.82 -10.51
CA ALA A 183 -15.27 2.99 -10.31
C ALA A 183 -14.81 4.29 -10.98
N ASN A 184 -13.84 4.97 -10.37
CA ASN A 184 -13.16 6.10 -11.02
C ASN A 184 -11.92 5.60 -11.76
N VAL A 185 -11.66 6.17 -12.94
CA VAL A 185 -10.47 5.89 -13.74
C VAL A 185 -9.66 7.17 -13.86
N TYR A 186 -8.45 7.13 -13.31
CA TYR A 186 -7.52 8.25 -13.38
C TYR A 186 -6.42 7.96 -14.40
N ASP A 187 -5.97 8.98 -15.09
CA ASP A 187 -4.76 8.95 -15.88
C ASP A 187 -3.58 9.36 -15.00
N LEU A 188 -2.70 8.40 -14.73
CA LEU A 188 -1.54 8.59 -13.86
C LEU A 188 -0.47 9.47 -14.50
N GLY A 189 -0.38 9.50 -15.83
CA GLY A 189 0.50 10.40 -16.55
C GLY A 189 0.07 11.86 -16.37
N TYR A 190 -1.23 12.14 -16.49
CA TYR A 190 -1.76 13.49 -16.22
C TYR A 190 -1.50 13.92 -14.79
N LEU A 191 -1.68 13.01 -13.84
CA LEU A 191 -1.45 13.29 -12.44
C LEU A 191 0.00 13.69 -12.14
N VAL A 192 0.99 12.93 -12.63
CA VAL A 192 2.41 13.27 -12.40
C VAL A 192 2.89 14.48 -13.20
N GLU A 193 2.19 14.82 -14.29
CA GLU A 193 2.41 16.05 -15.08
C GLU A 193 1.71 17.28 -14.47
N GLY A 194 0.98 17.13 -13.35
CA GLY A 194 0.28 18.22 -12.68
C GLY A 194 -0.95 18.72 -13.44
N ARG A 195 -1.54 17.88 -14.31
CA ARG A 195 -2.75 18.24 -15.04
C ARG A 195 -4.01 18.08 -14.18
N PRO A 196 -4.94 19.04 -14.23
CA PRO A 196 -6.13 19.03 -13.38
C PRO A 196 -7.21 18.02 -13.78
N ASP A 197 -7.14 17.48 -15.00
CA ASP A 197 -8.15 16.59 -15.60
C ASP A 197 -7.74 15.11 -15.53
N ALA A 198 -7.11 14.70 -14.42
CA ALA A 198 -6.64 13.33 -14.24
C ALA A 198 -7.79 12.30 -14.14
N LEU A 199 -9.00 12.66 -13.69
CA LEU A 199 -10.17 11.78 -13.75
C LEU A 199 -10.70 11.71 -15.18
N VAL A 200 -10.42 10.60 -15.88
CA VAL A 200 -10.68 10.48 -17.32
C VAL A 200 -11.89 9.62 -17.67
N ALA A 201 -12.36 8.78 -16.75
CA ALA A 201 -13.58 8.01 -16.94
C ALA A 201 -14.22 7.56 -15.62
N GLN A 202 -15.48 7.14 -15.72
CA GLN A 202 -16.20 6.44 -14.65
C GLN A 202 -16.84 5.19 -15.23
N ILE A 203 -16.63 4.05 -14.59
CA ILE A 203 -17.17 2.75 -15.04
C ILE A 203 -18.33 2.40 -14.12
N PRO A 204 -19.57 2.33 -14.62
CA PRO A 204 -20.72 1.90 -13.83
C PRO A 204 -20.50 0.52 -13.23
N LEU A 205 -20.79 0.37 -11.94
CA LEU A 205 -20.75 -0.89 -11.23
C LEU A 205 -22.18 -1.38 -11.01
N PRO A 206 -22.45 -2.70 -11.15
CA PRO A 206 -23.76 -3.22 -10.81
C PRO A 206 -24.01 -3.08 -9.29
N PRO A 207 -25.29 -3.06 -8.86
CA PRO A 207 -25.61 -3.08 -7.44
C PRO A 207 -25.16 -4.40 -6.82
N SER A 208 -24.66 -4.33 -5.57
CA SER A 208 -24.28 -5.52 -4.82
C SER A 208 -25.50 -6.41 -4.57
N VAL A 209 -25.34 -7.69 -4.89
CA VAL A 209 -26.33 -8.73 -4.58
C VAL A 209 -26.19 -9.24 -3.15
N ALA A 210 -25.02 -9.01 -2.52
CA ALA A 210 -24.73 -9.44 -1.15
C ALA A 210 -25.13 -8.39 -0.11
N VAL A 211 -24.94 -7.10 -0.43
CA VAL A 211 -25.22 -5.99 0.49
C VAL A 211 -26.14 -4.97 -0.19
N PRO A 212 -27.43 -4.90 0.18
CA PRO A 212 -28.36 -3.95 -0.42
C PRO A 212 -27.90 -2.50 -0.26
N GLY A 213 -27.77 -1.77 -1.37
CA GLY A 213 -27.39 -0.35 -1.38
C GLY A 213 -25.89 -0.08 -1.64
N GLU A 214 -25.07 -1.12 -1.76
CA GLU A 214 -23.65 -1.00 -2.11
C GLU A 214 -23.37 -1.40 -3.57
N SER A 215 -22.16 -1.15 -4.04
CA SER A 215 -21.68 -1.56 -5.37
C SER A 215 -21.09 -2.96 -5.33
N ALA A 216 -21.23 -3.71 -6.42
CA ALA A 216 -21.01 -5.15 -6.43
C ALA A 216 -19.55 -5.60 -6.42
N TYR A 217 -18.60 -4.75 -6.81
CA TYR A 217 -17.21 -5.16 -7.05
C TYR A 217 -16.26 -4.49 -6.07
N HIS A 218 -15.56 -5.32 -5.32
CA HIS A 218 -14.48 -4.93 -4.43
C HIS A 218 -13.13 -4.86 -5.15
N ASP A 219 -12.87 -5.80 -6.06
CA ASP A 219 -11.59 -5.95 -6.75
C ASP A 219 -11.77 -5.76 -8.27
N PHE A 220 -10.76 -5.17 -8.89
CA PHE A 220 -10.72 -4.94 -10.34
C PHE A 220 -9.54 -5.66 -10.97
N TYR A 221 -9.75 -6.13 -12.19
CA TYR A 221 -8.70 -6.59 -13.08
C TYR A 221 -8.95 -6.00 -14.47
N ILE A 222 -7.91 -5.44 -15.07
CA ILE A 222 -7.96 -4.95 -16.44
C ILE A 222 -6.89 -5.68 -17.25
N GLY A 223 -7.28 -6.19 -18.42
CA GLY A 223 -6.39 -6.94 -19.30
C GLY A 223 -6.63 -6.66 -20.78
N TYR A 224 -5.56 -6.72 -21.57
CA TYR A 224 -5.61 -6.63 -23.01
C TYR A 224 -5.91 -7.99 -23.64
N HIS A 225 -6.94 -8.05 -24.48
CA HIS A 225 -7.36 -9.23 -25.22
C HIS A 225 -6.89 -9.14 -26.66
N ALA A 226 -5.72 -9.73 -26.95
CA ALA A 226 -5.06 -9.64 -28.26
C ALA A 226 -5.88 -10.24 -29.42
N ASP A 227 -6.73 -11.22 -29.13
CA ASP A 227 -7.66 -11.85 -30.08
C ASP A 227 -8.74 -10.87 -30.60
N THR A 228 -9.12 -9.89 -29.78
CA THR A 228 -10.15 -8.90 -30.13
C THR A 228 -9.66 -7.46 -30.20
N GLY A 229 -8.41 -7.20 -29.80
CA GLY A 229 -7.84 -5.87 -29.75
C GLY A 229 -8.50 -4.97 -28.70
N GLN A 230 -8.97 -5.52 -27.59
CA GLN A 230 -9.76 -4.81 -26.58
C GLN A 230 -9.09 -4.82 -25.22
N ASP A 231 -9.07 -3.68 -24.54
CA ASP A 231 -8.88 -3.61 -23.09
C ASP A 231 -10.21 -3.93 -22.42
N ARG A 232 -10.22 -4.89 -21.51
CA ARG A 232 -11.44 -5.35 -20.83
C ARG A 232 -11.33 -5.15 -19.33
N PHE A 233 -12.40 -4.62 -18.76
CA PHE A 233 -12.58 -4.48 -17.33
C PHE A 233 -13.32 -5.70 -16.78
N TYR A 234 -12.76 -6.27 -15.72
CA TYR A 234 -13.33 -7.35 -14.94
C TYR A 234 -13.43 -6.88 -13.50
N GLY A 235 -14.60 -7.05 -12.90
CA GLY A 235 -14.82 -6.76 -11.49
C GLY A 235 -15.36 -7.98 -10.76
N GLY A 236 -14.98 -8.12 -9.49
CA GLY A 236 -15.40 -9.22 -8.63
C GLY A 236 -15.23 -8.91 -7.14
N GLY A 237 -15.67 -9.83 -6.30
CA GLY A 237 -15.58 -9.71 -4.84
C GLY A 237 -16.66 -8.79 -4.25
N THR A 238 -17.15 -9.11 -3.04
CA THR A 238 -18.22 -8.33 -2.36
C THR A 238 -17.69 -7.46 -1.21
N GLY A 239 -16.39 -7.51 -0.93
CA GLY A 239 -15.81 -6.98 0.30
C GLY A 239 -16.07 -7.88 1.50
#